data_AF-A0A838S6H5-F1
#
_entry.id   AF-A0A838S6H5-F1
#
_cell.length_a   1.000
_cell.length_b   1.000
_cell.length_c   1.000
_cell.angle_alpha   90.00
_cell.angle_beta   90.00
_cell.angle_gamma   90.00
#
_symmetry.space_group_name_H-M   'P 1'
#
loop_
_entity.id
_entity.type
_entity.pdbx_description
1 polymer ?
#
loop_
_entity_poly.entity_id
_entity_poly.type
_entity_poly.pdbx_seq_one_letter_code
_entity_poly.pdbx_strand_id
1 'polypeptide(L)' 'MTAIGVLGPLLLSGPDGPIRLGSARQRRLLAALVAHLGTAVRTEQLAELVW' A
#
# COMPACT_ATOMS: atom_id res chain seq x y z
N MET A 1 -10.64 -12.77 4.63
CA MET A 1 -10.69 -11.32 4.93
C MET A 1 -9.37 -10.71 4.51
N THR A 2 -9.36 -9.50 3.95
CA THR A 2 -8.13 -8.81 3.55
C THR A 2 -7.85 -7.69 4.54
N ALA A 3 -6.61 -7.58 5.01
CA ALA A 3 -6.20 -6.55 5.97
C ALA A 3 -4.83 -5.99 5.60
N ILE A 4 -4.62 -4.71 5.93
CA ILE A 4 -3.37 -4.00 5.69
C ILE A 4 -2.88 -3.43 7.02
N GLY A 5 -1.64 -3.75 7.38
CA GLY A 5 -0.97 -3.22 8.56
C GLY A 5 -0.03 -2.07 8.17
N VAL A 6 -0.18 -0.91 8.83
CA VAL A 6 0.60 0.31 8.53
C VAL A 6 1.38 0.87 9.72
N LEU A 7 1.12 0.37 10.94
CA LEU A 7 1.80 0.82 12.16
C LEU A 7 3.11 0.04 12.36
N GLY A 8 4.00 0.14 11.38
CA GLY A 8 5.23 -0.65 11.28
C GLY A 8 5.59 -0.92 9.82
N PRO A 9 6.33 -2.00 9.51
CA PRO A 9 6.49 -2.46 8.15
C PRO A 9 5.13 -2.67 7.47
N LEU A 10 5.03 -2.34 6.18
CA LEU A 10 3.79 -2.56 5.44
C LEU A 10 3.49 -4.07 5.32
N LEU A 11 2.36 -4.49 5.87
CA LEU A 11 1.91 -5.88 5.85
C LEU A 11 0.62 -5.99 5.04
N LEU A 12 0.49 -7.08 4.29
CA LEU A 12 -0.75 -7.44 3.59
C LEU A 12 -1.11 -8.89 3.96
N SER A 13 -2.34 -9.09 4.42
CA SER A 13 -2.88 -10.42 4.72
C SER A 13 -4.14 -10.63 3.89
N GLY A 14 -4.22 -11.77 3.23
CA GLY A 14 -5.41 -12.22 2.51
C GLY A 14 -6.09 -13.41 3.20
N PRO A 15 -7.16 -13.95 2.60
CA PRO A 15 -7.87 -15.12 3.12
C PRO A 15 -6.96 -16.34 3.38
N ASP A 16 -5.93 -16.51 2.56
CA ASP A 16 -5.00 -17.65 2.62
C ASP A 16 -3.71 -17.34 3.40
N GLY A 17 -3.66 -16.21 4.11
CA GLY A 17 -2.53 -15.80 4.93
C GLY A 17 -1.73 -14.61 4.38
N PRO A 18 -0.46 -14.44 4.81
CA PRO A 18 0.37 -13.30 4.44
C PRO A 18 0.66 -13.25 2.94
N ILE A 19 0.48 -12.08 2.33
CA ILE A 19 0.80 -11.82 0.92
C ILE A 19 2.13 -11.09 0.87
N ARG A 20 3.09 -11.64 0.12
CA ARG A 20 4.38 -10.97 -0.12
C ARG A 20 4.17 -9.76 -1.00
N LEU A 21 4.52 -8.60 -0.46
CA LEU A 21 4.57 -7.36 -1.24
C LEU A 21 5.85 -7.34 -2.07
N GLY A 22 5.72 -6.93 -3.34
CA GLY A 22 6.79 -6.97 -4.34
C GLY A 22 7.94 -6.00 -4.08
N SER A 23 8.27 -5.16 -5.06
CA SER A 23 9.39 -4.21 -4.93
C SER A 23 9.14 -3.12 -3.87
N ALA A 24 10.19 -2.40 -3.47
CA ALA A 24 10.07 -1.23 -2.60
C ALA A 24 9.11 -0.18 -3.18
N ARG A 25 9.10 -0.02 -4.52
CA ARG A 25 8.20 0.88 -5.23
C ARG A 25 6.74 0.46 -5.11
N GLN A 26 6.44 -0.83 -5.27
CA GLN A 26 5.08 -1.36 -5.09
C GLN A 26 4.60 -1.22 -3.64
N ARG A 27 5.48 -1.40 -2.65
CA ARG A 27 5.16 -1.14 -1.24
C ARG A 27 4.84 0.34 -0.99
N ARG A 28 5.65 1.26 -1.51
CA ARG A 28 5.38 2.72 -1.40
C ARG A 28 4.05 3.09 -2.04
N LEU A 29 3.77 2.55 -3.23
CA LEU A 29 2.50 2.79 -3.92
C LEU A 29 1.30 2.32 -3.07
N LEU A 30 1.36 1.10 -2.53
CA LEU A 30 0.30 0.60 -1.66
C LEU A 30 0.17 1.44 -0.38
N ALA A 31 1.27 1.83 0.25
CA ALA A 31 1.24 2.71 1.42
C ALA A 31 0.59 4.07 1.10
N ALA A 32 0.91 4.67 -0.04
CA ALA A 32 0.33 5.93 -0.48
C ALA A 32 -1.19 5.81 -0.68
N LEU A 33 -1.66 4.73 -1.31
CA LEU A 33 -3.09 4.47 -1.50
C LEU A 33 -3.83 4.25 -0.18
N VAL A 34 -3.21 3.54 0.76
CA VAL A 34 -3.79 3.26 2.08
C VAL A 34 -3.85 4.53 2.94
N ALA A 35 -2.85 5.40 2.85
CA ALA A 35 -2.85 6.70 3.54
C ALA A 35 -3.99 7.61 3.06
N HIS A 36 -4.52 7.38 1.87
CA HIS A 36 -5.62 8.14 1.26
C HIS A 36 -6.88 7.29 1.07
N LEU A 37 -7.06 6.26 1.90
CA LEU A 37 -8.14 5.28 1.75
C LEU A 37 -9.51 5.98 1.65
N GLY A 38 -10.33 5.52 0.70
CA GLY A 38 -11.66 6.08 0.46
C GLY A 38 -11.67 7.36 -0.38
N THR A 39 -10.52 7.82 -0.87
CA THR A 39 -10.42 8.98 -1.76
C THR A 39 -9.65 8.65 -3.03
N ALA A 40 -9.98 9.32 -4.14
CA ALA A 40 -9.22 9.20 -5.38
C ALA A 40 -7.92 10.02 -5.26
N VAL A 41 -6.80 9.43 -5.65
CA VAL A 41 -5.48 10.10 -5.64
C VAL A 41 -5.02 10.29 -7.08
N ARG A 42 -4.58 11.50 -7.42
CA ARG A 42 -4.06 11.82 -8.75
C ARG A 42 -2.74 11.11 -9.01
N THR A 43 -2.49 10.78 -10.27
CA THR A 43 -1.28 10.06 -10.71
C THR A 43 0.01 10.83 -10.39
N GLU A 44 -0.01 12.15 -10.47
CA GLU A 44 1.14 13.01 -10.20
C GLU A 44 1.52 12.96 -8.72
N GLN A 45 0.52 13.01 -7.84
CA GLN A 45 0.72 12.87 -6.40
C GLN A 45 1.25 11.47 -6.03
N LEU A 46 0.77 10.42 -6.70
CA LEU A 46 1.33 9.08 -6.52
C LEU A 46 2.79 9.01 -6.99
N ALA A 47 3.15 9.69 -8.08
CA ALA A 47 4.53 9.74 -8.55
C ALA A 47 5.46 10.39 -7.50
N GLU A 48 5.05 11.52 -6.92
CA GLU A 48 5.78 12.23 -5.85
C GLU A 48 5.94 11.39 -4.58
N LEU A 49 4.95 10.58 -4.21
CA LEU A 49 5.00 9.74 -3.01
C LEU A 49 5.84 8.47 -3.19
N VAL A 50 6.04 8.02 -4.42
CA VAL A 50 6.65 6.72 -4.74
C VAL A 50 8.14 6.83 -5.10
N TRP A 51 8.51 7.92 -5.77
CA TRP A 51 9.87 8.23 -6.20
C TRP A 51 10.50 9.32 -5.36
#